data_AF-A0A381Q9V8-F1
#
_entry.id   AF-A0A381Q9V8-F1
#
_cell.length_a   1.000
_cell.length_b   1.000
_cell.length_c   1.000
_cell.angle_alpha   90.00
_cell.angle_beta   90.00
_cell.angle_gamma   90.00
#
_symmetry.space_group_name_H-M   'P 1'
#
loop_
_entity.id
_entity.type
_entity.pdbx_description
1 polymer ?
#
loop_
_entity_poly.entity_id
_entity_poly.type
_entity_poly.pdbx_seq_one_letter_code
_entity_poly.pdbx_strand_id
1 'polypeptide(L)'
;MIKRYLILLFVLLGLSSCESAVGPSFEKMSETELATYNASLPTNEQIICQEEIRGFIGGRYQVWPKFCLTVREINSPLNSATYPYEEAIRQLPLSARSGL
;
A
#
# COMPACT_ATOMS: atom_id res chain seq x y z
N MET A 1 25.85 -26.26 35.66
CA MET A 1 25.92 -24.92 35.04
C MET A 1 25.30 -24.87 33.63
N ILE A 2 25.48 -25.89 32.79
CA ILE A 2 24.91 -26.02 31.43
C ILE A 2 23.38 -25.78 31.32
N LYS A 3 22.57 -26.26 32.27
CA LYS A 3 21.10 -26.11 32.21
C LYS A 3 20.64 -24.64 32.25
N ARG A 4 21.38 -23.77 32.96
CA ARG A 4 21.09 -22.32 33.01
C ARG A 4 21.43 -21.64 31.68
N TYR A 5 22.52 -22.06 31.02
CA TYR A 5 22.88 -21.56 29.70
C TYR A 5 21.89 -21.99 28.62
N LEU A 6 21.35 -23.21 28.70
CA LEU A 6 20.31 -23.68 27.77
C LEU A 6 19.04 -22.84 27.87
N ILE A 7 18.58 -22.55 29.09
CA ILE A 7 17.40 -21.69 29.30
C ILE A 7 17.66 -20.28 28.77
N LEU A 8 18.85 -19.73 29.05
CA LEU A 8 19.23 -18.40 28.55
C LEU A 8 19.26 -18.36 27.01
N LEU A 9 19.76 -19.41 26.37
CA LEU A 9 19.79 -19.55 24.92
C LEU A 9 18.37 -19.57 24.34
N PHE A 10 17.45 -20.33 24.95
CA PHE A 10 16.04 -20.37 24.54
C PHE A 10 15.34 -19.01 24.70
N VAL A 11 15.64 -18.27 25.78
CA VAL A 11 15.11 -16.92 25.99
C VAL A 11 15.66 -15.93 24.95
N LEU A 12 16.95 -16.01 24.63
CA LEU A 12 17.58 -15.16 23.61
C LEU A 12 17.03 -15.44 22.21
N LEU A 13 16.82 -16.71 21.85
CA LEU A 13 16.22 -17.12 20.58
C LEU A 13 14.73 -16.75 20.46
N GLY A 14 14.01 -16.69 21.57
CA GLY A 14 12.61 -16.23 21.58
C GLY A 14 12.46 -14.72 21.34
N LEU A 15 13.43 -13.92 21.79
CA LEU A 15 13.42 -12.46 21.63
C LEU A 15 13.79 -11.99 20.21
N SER A 16 14.53 -12.79 19.44
CA SER A 16 14.88 -12.44 18.05
C SER A 16 13.71 -12.54 17.07
N SER A 17 12.60 -13.14 17.46
CA SER A 17 11.47 -13.43 16.56
C SER A 17 10.41 -12.33 16.50
N CYS A 18 10.63 -11.17 17.14
CA CYS A 18 9.74 -10.02 17.00
C CYS A 18 10.16 -9.14 15.82
N GLU A 19 10.19 -9.72 14.62
CA GLU A 19 10.20 -8.94 13.38
C GLU A 19 8.74 -8.58 13.12
N SER A 20 8.32 -7.42 13.65
CA SER A 20 7.01 -6.88 13.32
C SER A 20 7.02 -6.63 11.81
N ALA A 21 6.37 -7.51 11.06
CA ALA A 21 6.14 -7.36 9.63
C ALA A 21 5.12 -6.23 9.39
N VAL A 22 5.38 -5.05 9.95
CA VAL A 22 4.76 -3.80 9.56
C VAL A 22 5.36 -3.52 8.20
N GLY A 23 4.63 -3.91 7.16
CA GLY A 23 4.97 -3.54 5.80
C GLY A 23 5.14 -2.01 5.67
N PRO A 24 5.83 -1.56 4.63
CA PRO A 24 5.99 -0.13 4.37
C PRO A 24 4.63 0.59 4.37
N SER A 25 4.53 1.72 5.07
CA SER A 25 3.36 2.59 5.00
C SER A 25 3.49 3.48 3.77
N PHE A 26 2.91 3.02 2.67
CA PHE A 26 2.96 3.71 1.39
C PHE A 26 2.32 5.11 1.43
N GLU A 27 1.32 5.32 2.30
CA GLU A 27 0.67 6.62 2.48
C GLU A 27 1.63 7.69 3.02
N LYS A 28 2.68 7.27 3.73
CA LYS A 28 3.70 8.16 4.31
C LYS A 28 4.92 8.34 3.41
N MET A 29 5.03 7.57 2.34
CA MET A 29 6.14 7.70 1.40
C MET A 29 5.97 8.97 0.56
N SER A 30 7.08 9.65 0.33
CA SER A 30 7.18 10.68 -0.71
C SER A 30 7.05 10.05 -2.10
N GLU A 31 6.75 10.87 -3.10
CA GLU A 31 6.64 10.41 -4.49
C GLU A 31 7.93 9.74 -4.99
N THR A 32 9.09 10.24 -4.57
CA THR A 32 10.40 9.71 -4.96
C THR A 32 10.69 8.36 -4.29
N GLU A 33 10.33 8.20 -3.01
CA GLU A 33 10.44 6.91 -2.31
C GLU A 33 9.53 5.87 -2.94
N LEU A 34 8.29 6.25 -3.27
CA LEU A 34 7.32 5.36 -3.90
C LEU A 34 7.76 4.98 -5.33
N ALA A 35 8.28 5.94 -6.10
CA ALA A 35 8.83 5.67 -7.43
C ALA A 35 10.03 4.72 -7.37
N THR A 36 10.90 4.89 -6.38
CA THR A 36 12.06 4.00 -6.16
C THR A 36 11.60 2.59 -5.79
N TYR A 37 10.60 2.46 -4.92
CA TYR A 37 10.01 1.17 -4.56
C TYR A 37 9.38 0.47 -5.78
N ASN A 38 8.59 1.21 -6.55
CA ASN A 38 7.91 0.68 -7.74
C ASN A 38 8.87 0.32 -8.88
N ALA A 39 10.06 0.93 -8.95
CA ALA A 39 11.02 0.68 -10.02
C ALA A 39 11.49 -0.79 -10.11
N SER A 40 11.46 -1.51 -8.98
CA SER A 40 11.82 -2.93 -8.93
C SER A 40 10.63 -3.89 -9.09
N LEU A 41 9.40 -3.39 -9.19
CA LEU A 41 8.20 -4.22 -9.16
C LEU A 41 7.58 -4.41 -10.56
N PRO A 42 6.98 -5.59 -10.81
CA PRO A 42 6.15 -5.77 -11.99
C PRO A 42 4.93 -4.85 -11.91
N THR A 43 4.41 -4.44 -13.07
CA THR A 43 3.36 -3.40 -13.18
C THR A 43 2.14 -3.67 -12.30
N ASN A 44 1.69 -4.92 -12.18
CA ASN A 44 0.54 -5.30 -11.38
C ASN A 44 0.74 -5.15 -9.87
N GLU A 45 2.00 -5.16 -9.40
CA GLU A 45 2.37 -5.01 -7.99
C GLU A 45 2.82 -3.59 -7.65
N GLN A 46 2.97 -2.72 -8.65
CA GLN A 46 3.25 -1.32 -8.40
C GLN A 46 2.13 -0.67 -7.59
N ILE A 47 2.54 0.17 -6.65
CA ILE A 47 1.67 0.88 -5.73
C ILE A 47 1.32 2.25 -6.31
N ILE A 48 0.03 2.57 -6.30
CA ILE A 48 -0.52 3.87 -6.69
C ILE A 48 -1.25 4.44 -5.48
N CYS A 49 -0.94 5.68 -5.13
CA CYS A 49 -1.60 6.40 -4.05
C CYS A 49 -2.55 7.45 -4.60
N GLN A 50 -3.79 7.47 -4.09
CA GLN A 50 -4.69 8.60 -4.24
C GLN A 50 -4.46 9.55 -3.07
N GLU A 51 -4.16 10.81 -3.39
CA GLU A 51 -4.03 11.87 -2.38
C GLU A 51 -5.35 12.14 -1.68
N GLU A 52 -5.26 12.78 -0.51
CA GLU A 52 -6.44 13.12 0.28
C GLU A 52 -7.39 14.05 -0.51
N ILE A 53 -8.65 13.64 -0.65
CA ILE A 53 -9.67 14.43 -1.33
C ILE A 53 -10.57 15.07 -0.27
N ARG A 54 -10.66 16.40 -0.30
CA ARG A 54 -11.61 17.17 0.50
C ARG A 54 -12.54 17.93 -0.42
N GLY A 55 -13.85 17.69 -0.31
CA GLY A 55 -14.79 18.40 -1.18
C GLY A 55 -16.25 18.03 -0.98
N PHE A 56 -17.12 18.78 -1.63
CA PHE A 56 -18.54 18.46 -1.70
C PHE A 56 -18.79 17.43 -2.81
N ILE A 57 -19.05 16.18 -2.43
CA ILE A 57 -19.36 15.07 -3.34
C ILE A 57 -20.80 14.65 -3.06
N GLY A 58 -21.67 14.70 -4.07
CA GLY A 58 -23.09 14.34 -3.94
C GLY A 58 -23.87 15.22 -2.95
N GLY A 59 -23.53 16.52 -2.86
CA GLY A 59 -24.21 17.48 -1.99
C GLY A 59 -23.81 17.41 -0.51
N ARG A 60 -22.81 16.60 -0.14
CA ARG A 60 -22.26 16.52 1.22
C ARG A 60 -20.77 16.78 1.20
N TYR A 61 -20.26 17.47 2.22
CA TYR A 61 -18.82 17.60 2.43
C TYR A 61 -18.25 16.24 2.86
N GLN A 62 -17.25 15.76 2.14
CA GLN A 62 -16.58 14.50 2.40
C GLN A 62 -15.07 14.71 2.48
N VAL A 63 -14.43 13.92 3.35
CA VAL A 63 -12.97 13.84 3.48
C VAL A 63 -12.58 12.39 3.24
N TRP A 64 -11.87 12.16 2.16
CA TRP A 64 -11.32 10.86 1.79
C TRP A 64 -9.83 10.89 2.12
N PRO A 65 -9.34 10.09 3.07
CA PRO A 65 -7.93 10.08 3.43
C PRO A 65 -7.08 9.61 2.25
N LYS A 66 -5.79 9.95 2.27
CA LYS A 66 -4.82 9.34 1.36
C LYS A 66 -4.85 7.81 1.53
N PHE A 67 -4.89 7.09 0.43
CA PHE A 67 -4.82 5.62 0.44
C PHE A 67 -4.02 5.13 -0.76
N CYS A 68 -3.37 3.97 -0.60
CA CYS A 68 -2.52 3.38 -1.63
C CYS A 68 -2.94 1.94 -1.92
N LEU A 69 -2.90 1.55 -3.19
CA LEU A 69 -3.28 0.21 -3.66
C LEU A 69 -2.35 -0.25 -4.76
N THR A 70 -2.24 -1.56 -4.94
CA THR A 70 -1.56 -2.13 -6.11
C THR A 70 -2.41 -1.94 -7.37
N VAL A 71 -1.76 -1.87 -8.53
CA VAL A 71 -2.46 -1.87 -9.83
C VAL A 71 -3.40 -3.07 -9.97
N ARG A 72 -3.02 -4.24 -9.45
CA ARG A 72 -3.88 -5.44 -9.44
C ARG A 72 -5.16 -5.22 -8.64
N GLU A 73 -5.07 -4.60 -7.46
CA GLU A 73 -6.25 -4.32 -6.64
C GLU A 73 -7.17 -3.30 -7.29
N ILE A 74 -6.61 -2.29 -7.95
CA ILE A 74 -7.36 -1.28 -8.71
C ILE A 74 -8.13 -1.95 -9.86
N ASN A 75 -7.47 -2.85 -10.59
CA ASN A 75 -8.08 -3.57 -11.71
C ASN A 75 -8.98 -4.73 -11.26
N SER A 76 -9.11 -5.00 -9.96
CA SER A 76 -9.97 -6.06 -9.47
C SER A 76 -11.45 -5.69 -9.67
N PRO A 77 -12.26 -6.57 -10.30
CA PRO A 77 -13.68 -6.31 -10.48
C PRO A 77 -14.43 -6.16 -9.15
N LEU A 78 -13.90 -6.72 -8.05
CA LEU A 78 -14.46 -6.57 -6.71
C LEU A 78 -14.40 -5.12 -6.18
N ASN A 79 -13.41 -4.34 -6.63
CA ASN A 79 -13.18 -2.97 -6.16
C ASN A 79 -13.81 -1.91 -7.07
N SER A 80 -14.35 -2.33 -8.22
CA SER A 80 -15.02 -1.45 -9.20
C SER A 80 -16.26 -0.73 -8.67
N ALA A 81 -16.87 -1.25 -7.60
CA ALA A 81 -18.08 -0.69 -6.98
C ALA A 81 -17.81 0.11 -5.69
N THR A 82 -16.61 0.05 -5.12
CA THR A 82 -16.34 0.49 -3.73
C THR A 82 -15.55 1.80 -3.65
N TYR A 83 -14.92 2.25 -4.74
CA TYR A 83 -14.07 3.43 -4.74
C TYR A 83 -14.39 4.35 -5.93
N PRO A 84 -14.34 5.68 -5.76
CA PRO A 84 -14.56 6.66 -6.82
C PRO A 84 -13.33 6.69 -7.73
N TYR A 85 -13.09 5.59 -8.44
CA TYR A 85 -12.01 5.42 -9.40
C TYR A 85 -12.20 6.24 -10.67
N GLU A 86 -13.39 6.81 -10.93
CA GLU A 86 -13.59 7.60 -12.15
C GLU A 86 -12.62 8.79 -12.24
N GLU A 87 -12.30 9.44 -11.12
CA GLU A 87 -11.38 10.58 -11.10
C GLU A 87 -9.90 10.12 -11.13
N ALA A 88 -9.56 9.01 -10.44
CA ALA A 88 -8.21 8.45 -10.43
C ALA A 88 -7.82 7.82 -11.79
N ILE A 89 -8.75 7.13 -12.45
CA ILE A 89 -8.53 6.54 -13.77
C ILE A 89 -8.36 7.64 -14.84
N ARG A 90 -8.96 8.82 -14.66
CA ARG A 90 -8.71 9.98 -15.55
C ARG A 90 -7.29 10.50 -15.46
N GLN A 91 -6.60 10.32 -14.33
CA GLN A 91 -5.23 10.81 -14.11
C GLN A 91 -4.14 9.77 -14.47
N LEU A 92 -4.51 8.53 -14.78
CA LEU A 92 -3.55 7.53 -15.26
C LEU A 92 -2.96 7.92 -16.63
N PRO A 93 -1.66 7.74 -16.86
CA PRO A 93 -1.06 7.89 -18.18
C PRO A 93 -1.71 6.92 -19.18
N LEU A 94 -1.91 7.36 -20.42
CA LEU A 94 -2.61 6.59 -21.48
C LEU A 94 -2.07 5.16 -21.68
N SER A 95 -0.78 4.93 -21.39
CA SER A 95 -0.13 3.63 -21.46
C SER A 95 -0.70 2.60 -20.48
N ALA A 96 -1.24 3.03 -19.33
CA ALA A 96 -1.86 2.17 -18.33
C ALA A 96 -3.36 1.90 -18.59
N ARG A 97 -3.95 2.64 -19.54
CA ARG A 97 -5.40 2.58 -19.85
C ARG A 97 -5.74 1.57 -20.95
N SER A 98 -4.73 1.06 -21.66
CA SER A 98 -4.86 0.21 -22.85
C SER A 98 -4.67 -1.28 -22.52
N GLY A 99 -5.52 -1.81 -21.64
CA GLY A 99 -5.57 -3.23 -21.28
C GLY A 99 -6.98 -3.80 -21.27
N LEU A 100 -7.90 -3.20 -22.04
CA LEU A 100 -9.26 -3.70 -22.31
C LEU A 100 -9.32 -4.32 -23.71
#